data_AF-A0A8J5T6Z7-F1
#
_entry.id   AF-A0A8J5T6Z7-F1
#
_cell.length_a   1.000
_cell.length_b   1.000
_cell.length_c   1.000
_cell.angle_alpha   90.00
_cell.angle_beta   90.00
_cell.angle_gamma   90.00
#
_symmetry.space_group_name_H-M   'P 1'
#
loop_
_entity.id
_entity.type
_entity.pdbx_description
1 polymer ?
#
loop_
_entity_poly.entity_id
_entity_poly.type
_entity_poly.pdbx_seq_one_letter_code
_entity_poly.pdbx_strand_id
1 'polypeptide(L)'
;MVTEEALPTYQTMLNTLDGGVRDETGASDSSWAVWTRAWTAEENRHGDLMNKYLYLTGRVDMRQIEKTIQYLIGSGMDPRTENNPYLGFIYTSFQERATFISHGNTARHAKAYGDAKLAQICGTIAADEKRHESAYCRIVGKLFEVDPDYAVRAFADMMRKKVAMPAHLMYDGAEDRLFGHFSAVAQRLGVYTAADYAGILEFLVGRWNVAGLAAGLSGEGRRAQDFVCSLGPRFRRLEEKAQATAKRAPAIVPFSWIHGRQVQL
;
A
#
# COMPACT_ATOMS: atom_id res chain seq x y z
N MET A 1 -3.98 4.67 -9.85
CA MET A 1 -5.27 4.68 -10.59
C MET A 1 -5.97 3.33 -10.52
N VAL A 2 -5.51 2.27 -11.22
CA VAL A 2 -6.18 0.93 -11.14
C VAL A 2 -6.36 0.45 -9.71
N THR A 3 -5.34 0.62 -8.86
CA THR A 3 -5.42 0.34 -7.42
C THR A 3 -6.53 1.16 -6.76
N GLU A 4 -6.53 2.49 -6.85
CA GLU A 4 -7.60 3.32 -6.24
C GLU A 4 -9.00 2.95 -6.69
N GLU A 5 -9.17 2.57 -7.96
CA GLU A 5 -10.49 2.20 -8.50
C GLU A 5 -11.03 0.88 -7.90
N ALA A 6 -10.17 0.09 -7.25
CA ALA A 6 -10.59 -1.09 -6.50
C ALA A 6 -11.05 -0.77 -5.06
N LEU A 7 -11.36 0.51 -4.76
CA LEU A 7 -11.85 1.00 -3.47
C LEU A 7 -12.96 0.16 -2.81
N PRO A 8 -13.96 -0.41 -3.54
CA PRO A 8 -14.96 -1.28 -2.90
C PRO A 8 -14.34 -2.45 -2.13
N THR A 9 -13.23 -3.02 -2.62
CA THR A 9 -12.47 -4.08 -1.93
C THR A 9 -11.86 -3.58 -0.63
N TYR A 10 -11.41 -2.33 -0.58
CA TYR A 10 -10.70 -1.77 0.57
C TYR A 10 -11.66 -1.40 1.70
N GLN A 11 -12.81 -0.80 1.36
CA GLN A 11 -13.89 -0.61 2.31
C GLN A 11 -14.41 -1.95 2.85
N THR A 12 -14.55 -2.95 1.98
CA THR A 12 -14.94 -4.32 2.38
C THR A 12 -13.94 -4.89 3.38
N MET A 13 -12.63 -4.76 3.11
CA MET A 13 -11.57 -5.21 4.01
C MET A 13 -11.71 -4.58 5.41
N LEU A 14 -11.89 -3.27 5.52
CA LEU A 14 -12.12 -2.60 6.81
C LEU A 14 -13.37 -3.13 7.51
N ASN A 15 -14.45 -3.39 6.76
CA ASN A 15 -15.68 -3.97 7.27
C ASN A 15 -15.62 -5.49 7.53
N THR A 16 -14.47 -6.13 7.29
CA THR A 16 -14.23 -7.50 7.78
C THR A 16 -13.61 -7.53 9.19
N LEU A 17 -13.14 -6.39 9.71
CA LEU A 17 -12.41 -6.35 10.98
C LEU A 17 -13.36 -6.45 12.19
N ASP A 18 -13.05 -7.39 13.07
CA ASP A 18 -13.77 -7.66 14.32
C ASP A 18 -13.48 -6.58 15.39
N GLY A 19 -13.97 -6.81 16.60
CA GLY A 19 -13.72 -5.92 17.75
C GLY A 19 -14.57 -4.63 17.73
N GLY A 20 -15.68 -4.64 17.00
CA GLY A 20 -16.58 -3.49 16.86
C GLY A 20 -16.11 -2.42 15.87
N VAL A 21 -15.13 -2.75 15.03
CA VAL A 21 -14.59 -1.85 13.99
C VAL A 21 -15.49 -1.81 12.75
N ARG A 22 -15.96 -2.96 12.27
CA ARG A 22 -16.81 -3.04 11.08
C ARG A 22 -18.14 -2.29 11.23
N ASP A 23 -18.63 -1.78 10.11
CA ASP A 23 -19.95 -1.17 10.03
C ASP A 23 -21.05 -2.25 9.93
N GLU A 24 -21.79 -2.46 11.01
CA GLU A 24 -22.83 -3.50 11.10
C GLU A 24 -24.08 -3.22 10.24
N THR A 25 -24.31 -1.95 9.84
CA THR A 25 -25.57 -1.56 9.18
C THR A 25 -25.36 -0.80 7.87
N GLY A 26 -24.11 -0.43 7.55
CA GLY A 26 -23.79 0.50 6.47
C GLY A 26 -24.02 1.98 6.85
N ALA A 27 -24.52 2.23 8.07
CA ALA A 27 -24.77 3.56 8.61
C ALA A 27 -24.62 3.58 10.14
N SER A 28 -23.83 2.66 10.72
CA SER A 28 -23.62 2.62 12.17
C SER A 28 -23.03 3.94 12.67
N ASP A 29 -23.49 4.41 13.83
CA ASP A 29 -23.04 5.63 14.47
C ASP A 29 -21.70 5.46 15.22
N SER A 30 -21.11 4.26 15.22
CA SER A 30 -19.82 4.03 15.85
C SER A 30 -18.73 4.87 15.19
N SER A 31 -17.79 5.40 15.97
CA SER A 31 -16.68 6.20 15.44
C SER A 31 -15.85 5.44 14.39
N TRP A 32 -15.75 4.12 14.52
CA TRP A 32 -15.08 3.25 13.56
C TRP A 32 -15.81 3.21 12.22
N ALA A 33 -17.12 3.02 12.24
CA ALA A 33 -17.93 3.01 11.03
C ALA A 33 -17.96 4.40 10.36
N VAL A 34 -18.04 5.48 11.14
CA VAL A 34 -17.92 6.85 10.65
C VAL A 34 -16.56 7.08 9.98
N TRP A 35 -15.46 6.64 10.60
CA TRP A 35 -14.13 6.70 9.97
C TRP A 35 -14.09 5.92 8.67
N THR A 36 -14.51 4.66 8.65
CA THR A 36 -14.49 3.82 7.45
C THR A 36 -15.26 4.48 6.30
N ARG A 37 -16.47 4.98 6.55
CA ARG A 37 -17.25 5.67 5.51
C ARG A 37 -16.61 6.99 5.06
N ALA A 38 -16.10 7.79 5.98
CA ALA A 38 -15.47 9.07 5.66
C ALA A 38 -14.14 8.91 4.90
N TRP A 39 -13.30 7.96 5.33
CA TRP A 39 -12.07 7.57 4.64
C TRP A 39 -12.40 7.11 3.21
N THR A 40 -13.36 6.18 3.03
CA THR A 40 -13.79 5.75 1.69
C THR A 40 -14.30 6.92 0.83
N ALA A 41 -15.02 7.87 1.42
CA ALA A 41 -15.46 9.06 0.69
C ALA A 41 -14.30 9.97 0.26
N GLU A 42 -13.25 10.09 1.09
CA GLU A 42 -12.03 10.82 0.71
C GLU A 42 -11.28 10.09 -0.41
N GLU A 43 -11.09 8.78 -0.31
CA GLU A 43 -10.40 7.88 -1.26
C GLU A 43 -11.04 7.86 -2.65
N ASN A 44 -12.37 7.89 -2.72
CA ASN A 44 -13.10 7.83 -3.99
C ASN A 44 -12.62 8.90 -4.98
N ARG A 45 -12.26 10.08 -4.46
CA ARG A 45 -11.79 11.21 -5.28
C ARG A 45 -10.44 10.93 -5.95
N HIS A 46 -9.61 10.04 -5.42
CA HIS A 46 -8.29 9.72 -5.97
C HIS A 46 -8.41 8.96 -7.29
N GLY A 47 -9.23 7.89 -7.29
CA GLY A 47 -9.59 7.13 -8.49
C GLY A 47 -10.23 8.04 -9.54
N ASP A 48 -11.27 8.77 -9.16
CA ASP A 48 -12.00 9.72 -10.01
C ASP A 48 -11.09 10.72 -10.74
N LEU A 49 -10.18 11.35 -10.00
CA LEU A 49 -9.31 12.40 -10.53
C LEU A 49 -8.27 11.81 -11.49
N MET A 50 -7.63 10.70 -11.12
CA MET A 50 -6.65 10.04 -11.98
C MET A 50 -7.30 9.42 -13.22
N ASN A 51 -8.51 8.89 -13.12
CA ASN A 51 -9.26 8.32 -14.23
C ASN A 51 -9.53 9.38 -15.29
N LYS A 52 -10.18 10.48 -14.90
CA LYS A 52 -10.49 11.61 -15.80
C LYS A 52 -9.21 12.20 -16.40
N TYR A 53 -8.14 12.32 -15.61
CA TYR A 53 -6.85 12.77 -16.12
C TYR A 53 -6.33 11.84 -17.21
N LEU A 54 -6.22 10.53 -16.95
CA LEU A 54 -5.72 9.53 -17.90
C LEU A 54 -6.57 9.47 -19.17
N TYR A 55 -7.89 9.49 -19.03
CA TYR A 55 -8.84 9.55 -20.14
C TYR A 55 -8.55 10.74 -21.07
N LEU A 56 -8.44 11.94 -20.49
CA LEU A 56 -8.21 13.17 -21.26
C LEU A 56 -6.81 13.25 -21.89
N THR A 57 -5.82 12.53 -21.35
CA THR A 57 -4.47 12.56 -21.93
C THR A 57 -4.42 11.93 -23.33
N GLY A 58 -5.32 10.99 -23.66
CA GLY A 58 -5.24 10.20 -24.89
C GLY A 58 -3.98 9.35 -25.01
N ARG A 59 -3.23 9.14 -23.91
CA ARG A 59 -1.94 8.42 -23.91
C ARG A 59 -2.10 6.92 -23.61
N VAL A 60 -3.24 6.50 -23.08
CA VAL A 60 -3.50 5.14 -22.60
C VAL A 60 -4.75 4.55 -23.23
N ASP A 61 -4.83 3.23 -23.22
CA ASP A 61 -6.00 2.46 -23.64
C ASP A 61 -6.97 2.31 -22.46
N MET A 62 -7.96 3.20 -22.39
CA MET A 62 -8.92 3.19 -21.28
C MET A 62 -9.76 1.91 -21.24
N ARG A 63 -10.07 1.30 -22.38
CA ARG A 63 -10.81 0.03 -22.43
C ARG A 63 -10.02 -1.10 -21.75
N GLN A 64 -8.71 -1.16 -22.00
CA GLN A 64 -7.86 -2.15 -21.35
C GLN A 64 -7.70 -1.86 -19.85
N ILE A 65 -7.62 -0.60 -19.45
CA ILE A 65 -7.56 -0.23 -18.03
C ILE A 65 -8.87 -0.58 -17.30
N GLU A 66 -10.02 -0.24 -17.87
CA GLU A 66 -11.36 -0.55 -17.32
C GLU A 66 -11.56 -2.05 -17.16
N LYS A 67 -11.13 -2.84 -18.15
CA LYS A 67 -11.11 -4.31 -18.08
C LYS A 67 -10.24 -4.81 -16.93
N THR A 68 -9.06 -4.22 -16.72
CA THR A 68 -8.19 -4.55 -15.58
C THR A 68 -8.86 -4.23 -14.25
N ILE A 69 -9.51 -3.07 -14.12
CA ILE A 69 -10.25 -2.67 -12.91
C ILE A 69 -11.36 -3.68 -12.63
N GLN A 70 -12.13 -4.06 -13.66
CA GLN A 70 -13.20 -5.05 -13.53
C GLN A 70 -12.67 -6.40 -13.01
N TYR A 71 -11.55 -6.90 -13.57
CA TYR A 71 -10.92 -8.12 -13.06
C TYR A 71 -10.42 -7.96 -11.62
N LEU A 72 -9.79 -6.83 -11.30
CA LEU A 72 -9.24 -6.61 -9.97
C LEU A 72 -10.32 -6.55 -8.90
N ILE A 73 -11.42 -5.82 -9.13
CA ILE A 73 -12.57 -5.78 -8.20
C ILE A 73 -13.18 -7.18 -8.07
N GLY A 74 -13.40 -7.87 -9.20
CA GLY A 74 -13.96 -9.23 -9.19
C GLY A 74 -13.07 -10.27 -8.53
N SER A 75 -11.75 -10.06 -8.52
CA SER A 75 -10.78 -10.94 -7.85
C SER A 75 -10.66 -10.64 -6.37
N GLY A 76 -10.98 -9.41 -5.96
CA GLY A 76 -10.76 -8.93 -4.60
C GLY A 76 -9.28 -8.94 -4.20
N MET A 77 -9.03 -9.09 -2.91
CA MET A 77 -7.70 -9.16 -2.33
C MET A 77 -7.77 -9.94 -1.01
N ASP A 78 -6.76 -10.76 -0.73
CA ASP A 78 -6.51 -11.31 0.60
C ASP A 78 -5.29 -10.60 1.26
N PRO A 79 -5.51 -9.66 2.19
CA PRO A 79 -4.44 -9.02 2.94
C PRO A 79 -3.85 -9.91 4.04
N ARG A 80 -4.44 -11.08 4.31
CA ARG A 80 -4.10 -12.02 5.40
C ARG A 80 -4.14 -11.36 6.79
N THR A 81 -5.12 -10.48 6.97
CA THR A 81 -5.40 -9.76 8.22
C THR A 81 -6.37 -10.51 9.13
N GLU A 82 -6.96 -11.62 8.69
CA GLU A 82 -7.68 -12.58 9.55
C GLU A 82 -8.80 -11.95 10.39
N ASN A 83 -9.53 -10.98 9.83
CA ASN A 83 -10.55 -10.21 10.54
C ASN A 83 -10.01 -9.46 11.78
N ASN A 84 -8.69 -9.42 11.97
CA ASN A 84 -8.05 -8.93 13.18
C ASN A 84 -7.71 -7.44 13.04
N PRO A 85 -8.26 -6.55 13.87
CA PRO A 85 -7.99 -5.13 13.78
C PRO A 85 -6.52 -4.76 14.04
N TYR A 86 -5.75 -5.54 14.80
CA TYR A 86 -4.31 -5.28 14.97
C TYR A 86 -3.58 -5.49 13.64
N LEU A 87 -3.79 -6.64 12.99
CA LEU A 87 -3.20 -6.94 11.69
C LEU A 87 -3.69 -5.95 10.63
N GLY A 88 -4.99 -5.63 10.64
CA GLY A 88 -5.63 -4.67 9.73
C GLY A 88 -5.03 -3.27 9.83
N PHE A 89 -4.93 -2.69 11.03
CA PHE A 89 -4.42 -1.33 11.19
C PHE A 89 -2.89 -1.23 11.02
N ILE A 90 -2.15 -2.30 11.28
CA ILE A 90 -0.73 -2.38 10.89
C ILE A 90 -0.60 -2.41 9.36
N TYR A 91 -1.44 -3.20 8.69
CA TYR A 91 -1.50 -3.27 7.23
C TYR A 91 -1.81 -1.90 6.61
N THR A 92 -2.86 -1.22 7.07
CA THR A 92 -3.23 0.09 6.52
C THR A 92 -2.16 1.15 6.81
N SER A 93 -1.59 1.19 8.02
CA SER A 93 -0.48 2.10 8.35
C SER A 93 0.70 1.95 7.38
N PHE A 94 0.98 0.71 6.95
CA PHE A 94 2.03 0.44 5.97
C PHE A 94 1.62 0.89 4.56
N GLN A 95 0.42 0.53 4.12
CA GLN A 95 -0.06 0.82 2.77
C GLN A 95 -0.23 2.30 2.50
N GLU A 96 -0.83 3.05 3.43
CA GLU A 96 -0.99 4.51 3.29
C GLU A 96 0.35 5.22 3.12
N ARG A 97 1.39 4.72 3.82
CA ARG A 97 2.73 5.26 3.63
C ARG A 97 3.32 4.88 2.28
N ALA A 98 3.04 3.67 1.79
CA ALA A 98 3.48 3.23 0.47
C ALA A 98 2.84 4.04 -0.65
N THR A 99 1.54 4.34 -0.57
CA THR A 99 0.83 5.19 -1.54
C THR A 99 1.27 6.65 -1.41
N PHE A 100 1.48 7.18 -0.20
CA PHE A 100 2.10 8.50 0.02
C PHE A 100 3.43 8.64 -0.71
N ILE A 101 4.34 7.67 -0.56
CA ILE A 101 5.63 7.66 -1.25
C ILE A 101 5.44 7.58 -2.76
N SER A 102 4.59 6.66 -3.23
CA SER A 102 4.36 6.43 -4.66
C SER A 102 3.81 7.69 -5.35
N HIS A 103 2.74 8.27 -4.81
CA HIS A 103 2.13 9.50 -5.33
C HIS A 103 3.08 10.69 -5.25
N GLY A 104 3.82 10.84 -4.14
CA GLY A 104 4.83 11.88 -3.99
C GLY A 104 5.96 11.76 -5.02
N ASN A 105 6.42 10.55 -5.32
CA ASN A 105 7.46 10.28 -6.30
C ASN A 105 6.96 10.56 -7.73
N THR A 106 5.75 10.10 -8.06
CA THR A 106 5.10 10.41 -9.34
C THR A 106 4.89 11.92 -9.51
N ALA A 107 4.54 12.66 -8.45
CA ALA A 107 4.42 14.12 -8.49
C ALA A 107 5.76 14.80 -8.85
N ARG A 108 6.87 14.32 -8.27
CA ARG A 108 8.22 14.82 -8.59
C ARG A 108 8.60 14.53 -10.04
N HIS A 109 8.30 13.33 -10.55
CA HIS A 109 8.52 13.00 -11.96
C HIS A 109 7.69 13.87 -12.88
N ALA A 110 6.39 14.02 -12.62
CA ALA A 110 5.49 14.87 -13.41
C ALA A 110 6.04 16.30 -13.54
N LYS A 111 6.49 16.89 -12.42
CA LYS A 111 7.13 18.22 -12.41
C LYS A 111 8.41 18.24 -13.23
N ALA A 112 9.26 17.21 -13.12
CA ALA A 112 10.52 17.12 -13.88
C ALA A 112 10.28 17.00 -15.39
N TYR A 113 9.19 16.36 -15.81
CA TYR A 113 8.75 16.29 -17.21
C TYR A 113 7.93 17.51 -17.67
N GLY A 114 7.84 18.56 -16.85
CA GLY A 114 7.20 19.82 -17.21
C GLY A 114 5.68 19.88 -16.97
N ASP A 115 5.08 18.85 -16.39
CA ASP A 115 3.65 18.82 -16.09
C ASP A 115 3.35 19.23 -14.64
N ALA A 116 3.21 20.54 -14.45
CA ALA A 116 2.90 21.11 -13.14
C ALA A 116 1.50 20.72 -12.62
N LYS A 117 0.55 20.40 -13.51
CA LYS A 117 -0.83 20.07 -13.12
C LYS A 117 -0.93 18.61 -12.69
N LEU A 118 -0.29 17.69 -13.38
CA LEU A 118 -0.15 16.31 -12.91
C LEU A 118 0.62 16.26 -11.58
N ALA A 119 1.68 17.07 -11.42
CA ALA A 119 2.38 17.18 -10.16
C ALA A 119 1.46 17.64 -9.01
N GLN A 120 0.58 18.61 -9.27
CA GLN A 120 -0.42 19.06 -8.30
C GLN A 120 -1.45 17.97 -7.98
N ILE A 121 -1.93 17.23 -8.99
CA ILE A 121 -2.86 16.11 -8.81
C ILE A 121 -2.27 15.06 -7.88
N CYS A 122 -1.09 14.53 -8.22
CA CYS A 122 -0.42 13.50 -7.42
C CYS A 122 -0.04 14.01 -6.02
N GLY A 123 0.41 15.26 -5.91
CA GLY A 123 0.74 15.85 -4.61
C GLY A 123 -0.46 16.08 -3.70
N THR A 124 -1.64 16.36 -4.28
CA THR A 124 -2.89 16.51 -3.52
C THR A 124 -3.35 15.16 -2.97
N ILE A 125 -3.29 14.12 -3.79
CA ILE A 125 -3.59 12.74 -3.36
C ILE A 125 -2.63 12.33 -2.25
N ALA A 126 -1.31 12.49 -2.44
CA ALA A 126 -0.31 12.20 -1.41
C ALA A 126 -0.57 12.92 -0.07
N ALA A 127 -1.13 14.14 -0.10
CA ALA A 127 -1.47 14.86 1.13
C ALA A 127 -2.61 14.19 1.92
N ASP A 128 -3.57 13.57 1.24
CA ASP A 128 -4.62 12.76 1.86
C ASP A 128 -4.02 11.50 2.50
N GLU A 129 -3.20 10.75 1.75
CA GLU A 129 -2.51 9.54 2.24
C GLU A 129 -1.72 9.83 3.52
N LYS A 130 -1.10 11.00 3.60
CA LYS A 130 -0.32 11.38 4.79
C LYS A 130 -1.20 11.57 6.02
N ARG A 131 -2.43 12.08 5.85
CA ARG A 131 -3.40 12.22 6.94
C ARG A 131 -3.92 10.84 7.37
N HIS A 132 -4.20 9.96 6.43
CA HIS A 132 -4.64 8.59 6.69
C HIS A 132 -3.55 7.76 7.39
N GLU A 133 -2.30 7.81 6.90
CA GLU A 133 -1.12 7.24 7.57
C GLU A 133 -1.06 7.69 9.04
N SER A 134 -1.23 9.00 9.27
CA SER A 134 -1.18 9.56 10.62
C SER A 134 -2.29 9.00 11.53
N ALA A 135 -3.52 8.87 11.01
CA ALA A 135 -4.64 8.34 11.74
C ALA A 135 -4.43 6.86 12.11
N TYR A 136 -4.07 6.01 11.15
CA TYR A 136 -3.82 4.59 11.42
C TYR A 136 -2.61 4.37 12.34
N CYS A 137 -1.53 5.15 12.16
CA CYS A 137 -0.38 5.09 13.06
C CYS A 137 -0.75 5.45 14.51
N ARG A 138 -1.71 6.36 14.72
CA ARG A 138 -2.20 6.71 16.07
C ARG A 138 -3.02 5.57 16.67
N ILE A 139 -3.86 4.91 15.87
CA ILE A 139 -4.62 3.72 16.32
C ILE A 139 -3.65 2.64 16.80
N VAL A 140 -2.67 2.25 15.98
CA VAL A 140 -1.70 1.23 16.36
C VAL A 140 -0.82 1.69 17.52
N GLY A 141 -0.45 2.98 17.58
CA GLY A 141 0.24 3.56 18.74
C GLY A 141 -0.55 3.36 20.03
N LYS A 142 -1.88 3.54 19.99
CA LYS A 142 -2.73 3.27 21.14
C LYS A 142 -2.80 1.79 21.49
N LEU A 143 -2.84 0.90 20.49
CA LEU A 143 -2.78 -0.55 20.70
C LEU A 143 -1.49 -0.96 21.41
N PHE A 144 -0.34 -0.36 21.08
CA PHE A 144 0.92 -0.58 21.80
C PHE A 144 0.90 -0.07 23.25
N GLU A 145 0.14 0.97 23.57
CA GLU A 145 -0.01 1.44 24.95
C GLU A 145 -0.85 0.49 25.80
N VAL A 146 -1.93 -0.06 25.24
CA VAL A 146 -2.91 -0.86 26.00
C VAL A 146 -2.62 -2.35 25.99
N ASP A 147 -1.98 -2.85 24.94
CA ASP A 147 -1.72 -4.27 24.72
C ASP A 147 -0.39 -4.48 23.94
N PRO A 148 0.75 -4.12 24.55
CA PRO A 148 2.05 -4.13 23.86
C PRO A 148 2.48 -5.51 23.39
N ASP A 149 2.15 -6.58 24.13
CA ASP A 149 2.56 -7.95 23.77
C ASP A 149 1.86 -8.43 22.51
N TYR A 150 0.54 -8.28 22.44
CA TYR A 150 -0.19 -8.70 21.26
C TYR A 150 0.12 -7.82 20.06
N ALA A 151 0.22 -6.49 20.27
CA ALA A 151 0.56 -5.54 19.21
C ALA A 151 1.91 -5.86 18.53
N VAL A 152 2.95 -6.16 19.32
CA VAL A 152 4.26 -6.51 18.73
C VAL A 152 4.23 -7.87 18.01
N ARG A 153 3.46 -8.84 18.53
CA ARG A 153 3.28 -10.16 17.89
C ARG A 153 2.53 -10.04 16.56
N ALA A 154 1.47 -9.23 16.52
CA ALA A 154 0.71 -8.92 15.30
C ALA A 154 1.59 -8.20 14.27
N PHE A 155 2.43 -7.25 14.71
CA PHE A 155 3.36 -6.58 13.80
C PHE A 155 4.39 -7.55 13.21
N ALA A 156 4.99 -8.40 14.05
CA ALA A 156 5.88 -9.45 13.57
C ALA A 156 5.20 -10.41 12.59
N ASP A 157 3.94 -10.78 12.86
CA ASP A 157 3.18 -11.67 12.01
C ASP A 157 2.93 -11.06 10.61
N MET A 158 2.46 -9.82 10.54
CA MET A 158 2.32 -9.11 9.26
C MET A 158 3.65 -9.04 8.48
N MET A 159 4.76 -8.83 9.19
CA MET A 159 6.08 -8.79 8.55
C MET A 159 6.56 -10.17 8.08
N ARG A 160 6.21 -11.26 8.77
CA ARG A 160 6.50 -12.63 8.30
C ARG A 160 5.68 -12.98 7.06
N LYS A 161 4.41 -12.61 7.05
CA LYS A 161 3.51 -12.76 5.90
C LYS A 161 4.02 -11.96 4.69
N LYS A 162 4.74 -10.85 4.94
CA LYS A 162 5.04 -9.77 3.99
C LYS A 162 3.77 -9.02 3.63
N VAL A 163 3.85 -7.70 3.66
CA VAL A 163 2.70 -6.84 3.36
C VAL A 163 2.40 -6.97 1.87
N ALA A 164 1.31 -7.66 1.54
CA ALA A 164 0.88 -7.85 0.16
C ALA A 164 0.30 -6.55 -0.40
N MET A 165 0.72 -6.17 -1.61
CA MET A 165 0.13 -5.01 -2.28
C MET A 165 -1.34 -5.30 -2.62
N PRO A 166 -2.25 -4.32 -2.46
CA PRO A 166 -3.68 -4.56 -2.64
C PRO A 166 -4.04 -5.00 -4.06
N ALA A 167 -3.31 -4.51 -5.07
CA ALA A 167 -3.51 -4.88 -6.45
C ALA A 167 -2.63 -6.06 -6.94
N HIS A 168 -2.18 -6.96 -6.05
CA HIS A 168 -1.28 -8.05 -6.44
C HIS A 168 -1.90 -9.09 -7.40
N LEU A 169 -3.23 -9.16 -7.47
CA LEU A 169 -4.00 -10.01 -8.39
C LEU A 169 -4.39 -9.29 -9.69
N MET A 170 -3.71 -8.19 -10.03
CA MET A 170 -4.00 -7.40 -11.21
C MET A 170 -3.81 -8.21 -12.50
N TYR A 171 -4.83 -8.18 -13.37
CA TYR A 171 -4.89 -8.93 -14.62
C TYR A 171 -5.61 -8.14 -15.71
N ASP A 172 -5.11 -8.14 -16.95
CA ASP A 172 -5.69 -7.40 -18.08
C ASP A 172 -6.38 -8.30 -19.12
N GLY A 173 -6.57 -9.58 -18.81
CA GLY A 173 -7.12 -10.57 -19.73
C GLY A 173 -6.11 -11.15 -20.72
N ALA A 174 -4.82 -10.89 -20.56
CA ALA A 174 -3.77 -11.44 -21.42
C ALA A 174 -2.48 -11.80 -20.65
N GLU A 175 -2.08 -11.00 -19.66
CA GLU A 175 -0.81 -11.16 -18.96
C GLU A 175 -1.01 -11.60 -17.49
N ASP A 176 -0.70 -12.86 -17.19
CA ASP A 176 -0.85 -13.44 -15.84
C ASP A 176 0.13 -12.84 -14.82
N ARG A 177 1.23 -12.23 -15.27
CA ARG A 177 2.26 -11.62 -14.41
C ARG A 177 2.22 -10.10 -14.39
N LEU A 178 1.08 -9.51 -14.74
CA LEU A 178 0.95 -8.06 -14.95
C LEU A 178 1.40 -7.24 -13.74
N PHE A 179 1.02 -7.65 -12.52
CA PHE A 179 1.48 -6.98 -11.29
C PHE A 179 3.01 -7.01 -11.15
N GLY A 180 3.66 -8.12 -11.48
CA GLY A 180 5.11 -8.26 -11.43
C GLY A 180 5.82 -7.36 -12.45
N HIS A 181 5.29 -7.28 -13.68
CA HIS A 181 5.80 -6.36 -14.70
C HIS A 181 5.60 -4.90 -14.31
N PHE A 182 4.40 -4.52 -13.85
CA PHE A 182 4.12 -3.19 -13.33
C PHE A 182 5.07 -2.81 -12.18
N SER A 183 5.27 -3.70 -11.21
CA SER A 183 6.14 -3.48 -10.06
C SER A 183 7.60 -3.29 -10.47
N ALA A 184 8.09 -4.02 -11.47
CA ALA A 184 9.44 -3.85 -12.00
C ALA A 184 9.64 -2.45 -12.61
N VAL A 185 8.67 -1.98 -13.42
CA VAL A 185 8.71 -0.62 -13.98
C VAL A 185 8.69 0.44 -12.87
N ALA A 186 7.83 0.29 -11.86
CA ALA A 186 7.76 1.22 -10.73
C ALA A 186 9.08 1.26 -9.92
N GLN A 187 9.69 0.10 -9.69
CA GLN A 187 11.01 -0.03 -9.06
C GLN A 187 12.09 0.67 -9.89
N ARG A 188 12.15 0.41 -11.20
CA ARG A 188 13.17 0.99 -12.09
C ARG A 188 13.05 2.51 -12.19
N LEU A 189 11.82 3.03 -12.22
CA LEU A 189 11.57 4.47 -12.26
C LEU A 189 11.78 5.15 -10.90
N GLY A 190 11.95 4.39 -9.81
CA GLY A 190 12.07 4.94 -8.47
C GLY A 190 10.76 5.51 -7.92
N VAL A 191 9.62 5.04 -8.43
CA VAL A 191 8.29 5.43 -7.93
C VAL A 191 8.03 4.74 -6.60
N TYR A 192 8.26 3.42 -6.53
CA TYR A 192 8.22 2.65 -5.29
C TYR A 192 9.18 1.47 -5.40
N THR A 193 10.06 1.35 -4.43
CA THR A 193 11.18 0.40 -4.45
C THR A 193 11.19 -0.54 -3.24
N ALA A 194 11.99 -1.59 -3.31
CA ALA A 194 12.30 -2.41 -2.14
C ALA A 194 12.93 -1.60 -1.00
N ALA A 195 13.69 -0.54 -1.31
CA ALA A 195 14.24 0.40 -0.33
C ALA A 195 13.12 1.13 0.42
N ASP A 196 12.09 1.56 -0.31
CA ASP A 196 10.93 2.23 0.28
C ASP A 196 10.18 1.29 1.22
N TYR A 197 9.97 0.03 0.83
CA TYR A 197 9.38 -0.98 1.70
C TYR A 197 10.18 -1.13 3.02
N ALA A 198 11.51 -1.22 2.94
CA ALA A 198 12.37 -1.30 4.12
C ALA A 198 12.31 -0.01 4.97
N GLY A 199 12.27 1.15 4.31
CA GLY A 199 12.17 2.46 4.95
C GLY A 199 10.84 2.67 5.67
N ILE A 200 9.73 2.17 5.13
CA ILE A 200 8.42 2.17 5.82
C ILE A 200 8.50 1.35 7.10
N LEU A 201 9.08 0.14 7.03
CA LEU A 201 9.23 -0.72 8.19
C LEU A 201 10.03 -0.03 9.31
N GLU A 202 11.18 0.55 8.97
CA GLU A 202 12.02 1.28 9.93
C GLU A 202 11.31 2.49 10.51
N PHE A 203 10.57 3.22 9.67
CA PHE A 203 9.73 4.32 10.13
C PHE A 203 8.68 3.86 11.14
N LEU A 204 7.95 2.77 10.87
CA LEU A 204 6.90 2.28 11.77
C LEU A 204 7.48 1.73 13.09
N VAL A 205 8.62 1.03 13.02
CA VAL A 205 9.40 0.59 14.20
C VAL A 205 9.75 1.77 15.09
N GLY A 206 10.27 2.86 14.51
CA GLY A 206 10.59 4.08 15.25
C GLY A 206 9.33 4.80 15.75
N ARG A 207 8.29 4.89 14.90
CA ARG A 207 7.05 5.61 15.19
C ARG A 207 6.31 5.05 16.40
N TRP A 208 6.32 3.74 16.56
CA TRP A 208 5.69 3.03 17.68
C TRP A 208 6.67 2.68 18.81
N ASN A 209 7.92 3.17 18.73
CA ASN A 209 8.96 2.92 19.72
C ASN A 209 9.12 1.43 20.06
N VAL A 210 9.08 0.55 19.05
CA VAL A 210 9.05 -0.90 19.25
C VAL A 210 10.30 -1.38 20.00
N ALA A 211 11.46 -0.81 19.71
CA ALA A 211 12.71 -1.14 20.42
C ALA A 211 12.71 -0.72 21.90
N GLY A 212 11.91 0.27 22.28
CA GLY A 212 11.81 0.78 23.65
C GLY A 212 10.80 0.03 24.53
N LEU A 213 10.08 -0.96 24.00
CA LEU A 213 9.14 -1.78 24.78
C LEU A 213 9.90 -2.68 25.76
N ALA A 214 10.00 -2.24 27.02
CA ALA A 214 10.80 -2.94 28.05
C ALA A 214 9.96 -3.82 29.00
N ALA A 215 8.67 -3.50 29.18
CA ALA A 215 7.77 -4.18 30.10
C ALA A 215 6.51 -4.67 29.38
N GLY A 216 5.79 -5.61 30.00
CA GLY A 216 4.53 -6.13 29.46
C GLY A 216 4.66 -7.15 28.34
N LEU A 217 5.89 -7.51 27.92
CA LEU A 217 6.13 -8.52 26.89
C LEU A 217 6.34 -9.92 27.48
N SER A 218 5.66 -10.89 26.88
CA SER A 218 5.90 -12.32 27.02
C SER A 218 7.24 -12.72 26.35
N GLY A 219 7.62 -13.99 26.50
CA GLY A 219 8.77 -14.54 25.77
C GLY A 219 8.57 -14.52 24.24
N GLU A 220 7.33 -14.69 23.77
CA GLU A 220 6.99 -14.55 22.35
C GLU A 220 7.02 -13.09 21.90
N GLY A 221 6.51 -12.17 22.71
CA GLY A 221 6.55 -10.74 22.45
C GLY A 221 7.99 -10.23 22.28
N ARG A 222 8.91 -10.65 23.14
CA ARG A 222 10.35 -10.31 22.99
C ARG A 222 10.96 -10.84 21.69
N ARG A 223 10.66 -12.09 21.33
CA ARG A 223 11.13 -12.64 20.02
C ARG A 223 10.53 -11.89 18.83
N ALA A 224 9.27 -11.47 18.93
CA ALA A 224 8.61 -10.67 17.91
C ALA A 224 9.23 -9.28 17.79
N GLN A 225 9.53 -8.63 18.91
CA GLN A 225 10.24 -7.35 18.99
C GLN A 225 11.62 -7.44 18.32
N ASP A 226 12.45 -8.39 18.73
CA ASP A 226 13.80 -8.60 18.15
C ASP A 226 13.72 -8.84 16.64
N PHE A 227 12.77 -9.68 16.22
CA PHE A 227 12.52 -9.96 14.81
C PHE A 227 12.22 -8.67 14.04
N VAL A 228 11.21 -7.91 14.45
CA VAL A 228 10.77 -6.69 13.74
C VAL A 228 11.87 -5.62 13.71
N CYS A 229 12.56 -5.39 14.84
CA CYS A 229 13.67 -4.44 14.91
C CYS A 229 14.87 -4.83 14.02
N SER A 230 15.07 -6.12 13.75
CA SER A 230 16.16 -6.61 12.89
C SER A 230 15.88 -6.53 11.38
N LEU A 231 14.61 -6.38 10.98
CA LEU A 231 14.21 -6.56 9.59
C LEU A 231 14.64 -5.41 8.66
N GLY A 232 14.58 -4.16 9.11
CA GLY A 232 14.95 -3.00 8.28
C GLY A 232 16.35 -3.12 7.66
N PRO A 233 17.40 -3.27 8.49
CA PRO A 233 18.76 -3.49 8.01
C PRO A 233 18.91 -4.76 7.13
N ARG A 234 18.13 -5.80 7.43
CA ARG A 234 18.16 -7.06 6.65
C ARG A 234 17.59 -6.86 5.24
N PHE A 235 16.48 -6.14 5.10
CA PHE A 235 15.87 -5.86 3.80
C PHE A 235 16.77 -4.96 2.94
N ARG A 236 17.38 -3.91 3.52
CA ARG A 236 18.33 -3.06 2.80
C ARG A 236 19.51 -3.85 2.22
N ARG A 237 20.14 -4.72 3.02
CA ARG A 237 21.24 -5.58 2.53
C ARG A 237 20.80 -6.55 1.45
N LEU A 238 19.56 -7.06 1.50
CA LEU A 238 19.03 -7.96 0.47
C LEU A 238 18.79 -7.22 -0.84
N GLU A 239 18.28 -6.00 -0.78
CA GLU A 239 18.09 -5.16 -1.95
C GLU A 239 19.42 -4.78 -2.61
N GLU A 240 20.41 -4.30 -1.83
CA GLU A 240 21.74 -3.96 -2.35
C GLU A 240 22.36 -5.14 -3.12
N LYS A 241 22.22 -6.36 -2.57
CA LYS A 241 22.65 -7.59 -3.24
C LYS A 241 21.84 -7.88 -4.50
N ALA A 242 20.52 -7.71 -4.46
CA ALA A 242 19.66 -7.95 -5.62
C ALA A 242 20.00 -6.99 -6.78
N GLN A 243 20.23 -5.71 -6.49
CA GLN A 243 20.66 -4.71 -7.47
C GLN A 243 22.06 -5.03 -8.03
N ALA A 244 23.02 -5.40 -7.18
CA ALA A 244 24.37 -5.78 -7.62
C ALA A 244 24.39 -7.02 -8.54
N THR A 245 23.39 -7.90 -8.41
CA THR A 245 23.27 -9.14 -9.19
C THR A 245 22.39 -8.96 -10.45
N ALA A 246 21.69 -7.83 -10.59
CA ALA A 246 20.89 -7.50 -11.76
C ALA A 246 21.76 -7.14 -12.97
N LYS A 247 22.50 -8.13 -13.49
CA LYS A 247 23.44 -8.01 -14.63
C LYS A 247 22.83 -8.43 -15.97
N ARG A 248 21.51 -8.51 -16.10
CA ARG A 248 20.85 -8.91 -17.36
C ARG A 248 20.39 -7.69 -18.13
N ALA A 249 20.46 -7.79 -19.46
CA ALA A 249 19.81 -6.84 -20.35
C ALA A 249 18.34 -6.71 -19.91
N PRO A 250 17.86 -5.47 -19.70
CA PRO A 250 16.57 -5.28 -19.08
C PRO A 250 15.48 -5.73 -20.06
N ALA A 251 14.59 -6.61 -19.58
CA ALA A 251 13.52 -7.15 -20.42
C ALA A 251 12.61 -6.01 -20.88
N ILE A 252 12.28 -6.01 -22.17
CA ILE A 252 11.33 -5.08 -22.77
C ILE A 252 10.04 -5.85 -22.97
N VAL A 253 8.95 -5.40 -22.37
CA VAL A 253 7.65 -6.09 -22.44
C VAL A 253 6.54 -5.15 -22.89
N PRO A 254 5.57 -5.63 -23.68
CA PRO A 254 4.39 -4.86 -24.04
C PRO A 254 3.44 -4.70 -22.85
N PHE A 255 2.73 -3.58 -22.78
CA PHE A 255 1.61 -3.38 -21.85
C PHE A 255 0.35 -3.01 -22.61
N SER A 256 -0.76 -3.70 -22.31
CA SER A 256 -2.03 -3.43 -22.99
C SER A 256 -2.57 -2.03 -22.69
N TRP A 257 -2.32 -1.48 -21.49
CA TRP A 257 -2.70 -0.11 -21.09
C TRP A 257 -2.10 0.99 -21.95
N ILE A 258 -1.04 0.71 -22.70
CA ILE A 258 -0.39 1.68 -23.61
C ILE A 258 -0.44 1.19 -25.06
N HIS A 259 -1.55 0.53 -25.44
CA HIS A 259 -1.80 0.03 -26.79
C HIS A 259 -0.74 -0.98 -27.27
N GLY A 260 -0.26 -1.84 -26.37
CA GLY A 260 0.76 -2.85 -26.70
C GLY A 260 2.17 -2.27 -26.92
N ARG A 261 2.37 -0.96 -26.70
CA ARG A 261 3.71 -0.38 -26.69
C ARG A 261 4.54 -1.01 -25.57
N GLN A 262 5.84 -1.04 -25.80
CA GLN A 262 6.76 -1.74 -24.93
C GLN A 262 7.51 -0.78 -24.00
N VAL A 263 7.78 -1.23 -22.79
CA VAL A 263 8.63 -0.52 -21.83
C VAL A 263 9.65 -1.47 -21.24
N GLN A 264 10.75 -0.89 -20.81
CA GLN A 264 11.77 -1.59 -20.05
C GLN A 264 11.26 -1.89 -18.64
N LEU A 265 11.34 -3.16 -18.22
CA LEU A 265 11.15 -3.60 -16.85
C LEU A 265 12.29 -3.13 -15.94
#